data_AF-A0A444V123-F1
#
_entry.id   AF-A0A444V123-F1
#
_cell.length_a   1.000
_cell.length_b   1.000
_cell.length_c   1.000
_cell.angle_alpha   90.00
_cell.angle_beta   90.00
_cell.angle_gamma   90.00
#
_symmetry.space_group_name_H-M   'P 1'
#
loop_
_entity.id
_entity.type
_entity.pdbx_description
1 polymer ?
#
loop_
_entity_poly.entity_id
_entity_poly.type
_entity_poly.pdbx_seq_one_letter_code
_entity_poly.pdbx_strand_id
1 'polypeptide(L)'
;QNPCLIVVVVLIASGLFMFTFESTQFNVEGFVLVLLASFIGGIRWTLTQILLQKAELGLQNPVDTMYHLQPLMFVGLFPLFLYNEELSVPSTSPTPPGLSLCLSEKLFRVSELPSLLHSLLTLSAGGALAFGLGFSEFLLVSKTSSLTLSISGIFKEVCTLLLAAHLMGDEMSVLNWLGFAVCLSGISLHVGLKACRSRGRGAQIPNV
;
A
#
# COMPACT_ATOMS: atom_id res chain seq x y z
N GLN A 1 -14.17 -11.95 20.18
CA GLN A 1 -13.40 -10.83 19.57
C GLN A 1 -12.79 -10.01 20.71
N ASN A 2 -11.48 -9.76 20.70
CA ASN A 2 -10.81 -9.15 21.87
C ASN A 2 -11.07 -7.63 21.90
N PRO A 3 -11.74 -7.09 22.93
CA PRO A 3 -12.04 -5.65 23.00
C PRO A 3 -10.77 -4.78 22.92
N CYS A 4 -9.63 -5.26 23.42
CA CYS A 4 -8.34 -4.56 23.29
C CYS A 4 -7.91 -4.29 21.84
N LEU A 5 -8.26 -5.15 20.87
CA LEU A 5 -7.86 -4.89 19.47
C LEU A 5 -8.62 -3.69 18.90
N ILE A 6 -9.90 -3.54 19.25
CA ILE A 6 -10.75 -2.44 18.80
C ILE A 6 -10.19 -1.12 19.34
N VAL A 7 -9.84 -1.09 20.62
CA VAL A 7 -9.23 0.09 21.28
C VAL A 7 -7.94 0.49 20.57
N VAL A 8 -7.07 -0.46 20.24
CA VAL A 8 -5.82 -0.20 19.51
C VAL A 8 -6.09 0.40 18.13
N VAL A 9 -7.04 -0.17 17.38
CA VAL A 9 -7.37 0.32 16.02
C VAL A 9 -7.95 1.73 16.07
N VAL A 10 -8.86 2.01 17.00
CA VAL A 10 -9.42 3.36 17.20
C VAL A 10 -8.33 4.35 17.59
N LEU A 11 -7.40 3.95 18.47
CA LEU A 11 -6.29 4.80 18.88
C LEU A 11 -5.39 5.17 17.69
N ILE A 12 -5.00 4.19 16.87
CA ILE A 12 -4.20 4.43 15.65
C ILE A 12 -4.95 5.34 14.67
N ALA A 13 -6.23 5.08 14.43
CA ALA A 13 -7.06 5.89 13.53
C ALA A 13 -7.18 7.34 14.00
N SER A 14 -7.39 7.56 15.30
CA SER A 14 -7.45 8.90 15.89
C SER A 14 -6.10 9.63 15.80
N GLY A 15 -4.98 8.94 16.01
CA GLY A 15 -3.64 9.51 15.86
C GLY A 15 -3.35 9.93 14.42
N LEU A 16 -3.70 9.09 13.44
CA LEU A 16 -3.52 9.39 12.01
C LEU A 16 -4.42 10.54 11.54
N PHE A 17 -5.64 10.60 12.04
CA PHE A 17 -6.56 11.72 11.77
C PHE A 17 -5.99 13.03 12.31
N MET A 18 -5.53 13.04 13.57
CA MET A 18 -4.92 14.22 14.17
C MET A 18 -3.59 14.60 13.49
N PHE A 19 -2.81 13.62 13.03
CA PHE A 19 -1.59 13.85 12.26
C PHE A 19 -1.83 14.62 10.95
N THR A 20 -3.05 14.54 10.39
CA THR A 20 -3.39 15.12 9.08
C THR A 20 -4.25 16.39 9.21
N PHE A 21 -4.59 16.83 10.43
CA PHE A 21 -5.74 17.70 10.71
C PHE A 21 -5.60 19.17 10.27
N GLU A 22 -4.43 19.63 9.84
CA GLU A 22 -4.23 21.00 9.31
C GLU A 22 -3.60 21.05 7.90
N SER A 23 -3.23 19.90 7.34
CA SER A 23 -2.36 19.85 6.16
C SER A 23 -3.08 19.69 4.82
N THR A 24 -4.43 19.68 4.74
CA THR A 24 -5.10 19.28 3.48
C THR A 24 -6.34 20.10 3.06
N GLN A 25 -6.41 20.39 1.75
CA GLN A 25 -7.62 20.72 1.00
C GLN A 25 -8.55 19.50 1.00
N PHE A 26 -9.41 19.37 2.01
CA PHE A 26 -10.25 18.19 2.19
C PHE A 26 -11.33 18.10 1.10
N ASN A 27 -11.24 17.06 0.26
CA ASN A 27 -12.28 16.70 -0.71
C ASN A 27 -13.03 15.45 -0.23
N VAL A 28 -14.33 15.59 0.03
CA VAL A 28 -15.20 14.51 0.52
C VAL A 28 -15.30 13.37 -0.49
N GLU A 29 -15.35 13.66 -1.78
CA GLU A 29 -15.46 12.65 -2.83
C GLU A 29 -14.20 11.77 -2.87
N GLY A 30 -13.03 12.39 -2.86
CA GLY A 30 -11.75 11.67 -2.77
C GLY A 30 -11.64 10.83 -1.50
N PHE A 31 -12.13 11.35 -0.36
CA PHE A 31 -12.16 10.62 0.90
C PHE A 31 -13.05 9.36 0.82
N VAL A 32 -14.26 9.46 0.27
CA VAL A 32 -15.16 8.31 0.09
C VAL A 32 -14.54 7.26 -0.85
N LEU A 33 -13.93 7.70 -1.95
CA LEU A 33 -13.25 6.80 -2.89
C LEU A 33 -12.09 6.04 -2.24
N VAL A 34 -11.27 6.72 -1.43
CA VAL A 34 -10.15 6.10 -0.69
C VAL A 34 -10.65 5.10 0.35
N LEU A 35 -11.75 5.39 1.05
CA LEU A 35 -12.36 4.46 1.99
C LEU A 35 -12.84 3.17 1.31
N LEU A 36 -13.51 3.30 0.15
CA LEU A 36 -13.97 2.15 -0.62
C LEU A 36 -12.79 1.34 -1.17
N ALA A 37 -11.76 2.01 -1.67
CA ALA A 37 -10.54 1.37 -2.16
C ALA A 37 -9.83 0.58 -1.04
N SER A 38 -9.75 1.13 0.17
CA SER A 38 -9.17 0.45 1.35
C SER A 38 -9.98 -0.80 1.73
N PHE A 39 -11.32 -0.71 1.71
CA PHE A 39 -12.19 -1.85 1.97
C PHE A 39 -11.96 -3.00 0.98
N ILE A 40 -11.94 -2.69 -0.32
CA ILE A 40 -11.68 -3.67 -1.38
C ILE A 40 -10.23 -4.21 -1.27
N GLY A 41 -9.27 -3.36 -0.92
CA GLY A 41 -7.89 -3.76 -0.64
C GLY A 41 -7.77 -4.76 0.51
N GLY A 42 -8.56 -4.59 1.57
CA GLY A 42 -8.68 -5.55 2.66
C GLY A 42 -9.25 -6.90 2.20
N ILE A 43 -10.30 -6.89 1.38
CA ILE A 43 -10.85 -8.12 0.78
C ILE A 43 -9.80 -8.81 -0.10
N ARG A 44 -9.09 -8.06 -0.94
CA ARG A 44 -8.01 -8.61 -1.77
C ARG A 44 -6.96 -9.31 -0.92
N TRP A 45 -6.44 -8.67 0.13
CA TRP A 45 -5.40 -9.27 0.96
C TRP A 45 -5.89 -10.46 1.78
N THR A 46 -7.13 -10.46 2.24
CA THR A 46 -7.71 -11.62 2.94
C THR A 46 -7.92 -12.80 2.00
N LEU A 47 -8.39 -12.57 0.77
CA LEU A 47 -8.48 -13.61 -0.26
C LEU A 47 -7.10 -14.14 -0.64
N THR A 48 -6.12 -13.26 -0.87
CA THR A 48 -4.72 -13.65 -1.12
C THR A 48 -4.18 -14.49 0.03
N GLN A 49 -4.45 -14.12 1.29
CA GLN A 49 -4.05 -14.93 2.43
C GLN A 49 -4.68 -16.33 2.39
N ILE A 50 -5.99 -16.43 2.11
CA ILE A 50 -6.68 -17.73 2.00
C ILE A 50 -6.05 -18.58 0.89
N LEU A 51 -5.79 -17.98 -0.28
CA LEU A 51 -5.16 -18.66 -1.41
C LEU A 51 -3.75 -19.17 -1.07
N LEU A 52 -2.93 -18.35 -0.40
CA LEU A 52 -1.54 -18.69 -0.06
C LEU A 52 -1.42 -19.71 1.07
N GLN A 53 -2.41 -19.78 1.97
CA GLN A 53 -2.40 -20.68 3.13
C GLN A 53 -3.14 -22.00 2.90
N LYS A 54 -3.97 -22.11 1.85
CA LYS A 54 -4.70 -23.34 1.53
C LYS A 54 -3.78 -24.31 0.78
N ALA A 55 -3.16 -25.22 1.53
CA ALA A 55 -2.21 -26.22 1.03
C ALA A 55 -2.77 -27.13 -0.08
N GLU A 56 -4.10 -27.24 -0.17
CA GLU A 56 -4.83 -28.06 -1.15
C GLU A 56 -4.71 -27.55 -2.60
N LEU A 57 -4.30 -26.28 -2.80
CA LEU A 57 -4.18 -25.67 -4.12
C LEU A 57 -2.80 -25.88 -4.78
N GLY A 58 -1.87 -26.60 -4.14
CA GLY A 58 -0.54 -26.92 -4.71
C GLY A 58 0.42 -25.73 -4.85
N LEU A 59 -0.03 -24.50 -4.56
CA LEU A 59 0.69 -23.26 -4.77
C LEU A 59 1.54 -22.87 -3.55
N GLN A 60 2.42 -23.76 -3.11
CA GLN A 60 3.22 -23.57 -1.88
C GLN A 60 4.28 -22.47 -2.01
N ASN A 61 4.59 -22.03 -3.23
CA ASN A 61 5.59 -21.00 -3.49
C ASN A 61 4.93 -19.63 -3.69
N PRO A 62 5.18 -18.64 -2.80
CA PRO A 62 4.57 -17.31 -2.91
C PRO A 62 4.97 -16.57 -4.19
N VAL A 63 6.14 -16.89 -4.76
CA VAL A 63 6.60 -16.38 -6.06
C VAL A 63 5.70 -16.86 -7.19
N ASP A 64 5.26 -18.12 -7.14
CA ASP A 64 4.41 -18.70 -8.18
C ASP A 64 3.01 -18.07 -8.16
N THR A 65 2.47 -17.81 -6.96
CA THR A 65 1.22 -17.06 -6.80
C THR A 65 1.33 -15.64 -7.34
N MET A 66 2.45 -14.96 -7.06
CA MET A 66 2.70 -13.61 -7.56
C MET A 66 2.81 -13.61 -9.10
N TYR A 67 3.47 -14.60 -9.70
CA TYR A 67 3.59 -14.75 -11.16
C TYR A 67 2.22 -14.86 -11.85
N HIS A 68 1.26 -15.54 -11.22
CA HIS A 68 -0.10 -15.66 -11.77
C HIS A 68 -0.99 -14.44 -11.47
N LEU A 69 -0.81 -13.79 -10.32
CA LEU A 69 -1.64 -12.64 -9.93
C LEU A 69 -1.22 -11.32 -10.58
N GLN A 70 0.07 -11.08 -10.77
CA GLN A 70 0.58 -9.81 -11.32
C GLN A 70 0.03 -9.51 -12.73
N PRO A 71 0.01 -10.46 -13.68
CA PRO A 71 -0.55 -10.24 -15.02
C PRO A 71 -2.05 -9.98 -14.97
N LEU A 72 -2.78 -10.67 -14.08
CA LEU A 72 -4.21 -10.47 -13.91
C LEU A 72 -4.52 -9.06 -13.37
N MET A 73 -3.72 -8.55 -12.43
CA MET A 73 -3.83 -7.16 -11.96
C MET A 73 -3.54 -6.15 -13.08
N PHE A 74 -2.55 -6.43 -13.93
CA PHE A 74 -2.26 -5.59 -15.10
C PHE A 74 -3.44 -5.57 -16.09
N VAL A 75 -4.00 -6.73 -16.45
CA VAL A 75 -5.15 -6.84 -17.35
C VAL A 75 -6.39 -6.16 -16.77
N GLY A 76 -6.58 -6.18 -15.45
CA GLY A 76 -7.69 -5.49 -14.79
C GLY A 76 -7.53 -3.96 -14.75
N LEU A 77 -6.31 -3.46 -14.55
CA LEU A 77 -6.02 -2.03 -14.47
C LEU A 77 -5.85 -1.37 -15.85
N PHE A 78 -5.41 -2.12 -16.86
CA PHE A 78 -5.09 -1.59 -18.19
C PHE A 78 -6.30 -0.92 -18.88
N PRO A 79 -7.52 -1.51 -18.89
CA PRO A 79 -8.71 -0.84 -19.46
C PRO A 79 -9.09 0.44 -18.70
N LEU A 80 -8.95 0.45 -17.36
CA LEU A 80 -9.19 1.65 -16.56
C LEU A 80 -8.18 2.74 -16.86
N PHE A 81 -6.91 2.38 -17.08
CA PHE A 81 -5.89 3.31 -17.52
C PHE A 81 -6.26 3.97 -18.85
N LEU A 82 -6.66 3.17 -19.86
CA LEU A 82 -7.09 3.68 -21.16
C LEU A 82 -8.30 4.62 -21.03
N TYR A 83 -9.29 4.27 -20.21
CA TYR A 83 -10.50 5.07 -20.01
C TYR A 83 -10.22 6.43 -19.35
N ASN A 84 -9.39 6.45 -18.28
CA ASN A 84 -9.07 7.70 -17.59
C ASN A 84 -8.19 8.64 -18.45
N GLU A 85 -7.32 8.07 -19.28
CA GLU A 85 -6.49 8.84 -20.21
C GLU A 85 -7.31 9.40 -21.38
N GLU A 86 -8.29 8.65 -21.90
CA GLU A 86 -9.19 9.13 -22.97
C GLU A 86 -10.08 10.29 -22.52
N LEU A 87 -10.57 10.27 -21.27
CA LEU A 87 -11.38 11.36 -20.71
C LEU A 87 -10.58 12.65 -20.48
N SER A 88 -9.25 12.56 -20.33
CA SER A 88 -8.37 13.70 -20.06
C SER A 88 -7.76 14.32 -21.33
N VAL A 89 -7.95 13.72 -22.52
CA VAL A 89 -7.50 14.24 -23.82
C VAL A 89 -8.71 14.68 -24.67
N PRO A 90 -8.87 15.98 -24.99
CA PRO A 90 -10.00 16.48 -25.78
C PRO A 90 -10.01 15.87 -27.19
N SER A 91 -11.21 15.46 -27.63
CA SER A 91 -11.60 14.62 -28.77
C SER A 91 -11.20 15.08 -30.19
N THR A 92 -9.96 15.51 -30.43
CA THR A 92 -9.58 16.20 -31.70
C THR A 92 -8.60 15.42 -32.59
N SER A 93 -8.17 14.20 -32.24
CA SER A 93 -7.24 13.40 -33.08
C SER A 93 -7.79 12.00 -33.43
N PRO A 94 -7.76 11.56 -34.70
CA PRO A 94 -8.30 10.27 -35.17
C PRO A 94 -7.36 9.09 -34.90
N THR A 95 -6.67 9.07 -33.76
CA THR A 95 -5.68 8.04 -33.37
C THR A 95 -6.22 7.17 -32.24
N PRO A 96 -5.85 5.87 -32.20
CA PRO A 96 -6.38 4.93 -31.21
C PRO A 96 -6.13 5.39 -29.77
N PRO A 97 -7.10 5.20 -28.85
CA PRO A 97 -7.07 5.78 -27.53
C PRO A 97 -6.07 5.12 -26.57
N GLY A 98 -5.42 5.94 -25.75
CA GLY A 98 -4.49 5.53 -24.69
C GLY A 98 -3.07 5.15 -25.12
N LEU A 99 -2.72 5.29 -26.40
CA LEU A 99 -1.33 5.16 -26.87
C LEU A 99 -0.63 6.52 -26.98
N SER A 100 -1.35 7.62 -26.84
CA SER A 100 -0.84 8.96 -27.12
C SER A 100 0.16 9.48 -26.08
N LEU A 101 0.29 8.84 -24.91
CA LEU A 101 1.33 9.12 -23.91
C LEU A 101 2.53 8.16 -24.02
N CYS A 102 2.28 6.87 -24.28
CA CYS A 102 3.33 5.89 -24.59
C CYS A 102 4.06 6.17 -25.91
N LEU A 103 3.39 6.80 -26.88
CA LEU A 103 3.94 7.32 -28.13
C LEU A 103 3.95 8.86 -28.22
N SER A 104 3.68 9.58 -27.13
CA SER A 104 3.70 11.06 -27.20
C SER A 104 5.07 11.56 -27.60
N GLU A 105 5.11 12.45 -28.58
CA GLU A 105 6.30 13.18 -29.02
C GLU A 105 6.99 13.97 -27.88
N LYS A 106 6.33 14.15 -26.73
CA LYS A 106 6.94 14.73 -25.52
C LYS A 106 7.84 13.78 -24.72
N LEU A 107 7.60 12.48 -24.74
CA LEU A 107 8.46 11.47 -24.12
C LEU A 107 9.53 10.98 -25.12
N PHE A 108 9.19 10.98 -26.42
CA PHE A 108 10.02 10.53 -27.53
C PHE A 108 10.46 11.69 -28.45
N ARG A 109 10.94 12.82 -27.89
CA ARG A 109 11.70 13.77 -28.71
C ARG A 109 13.02 13.11 -29.09
N VAL A 110 13.01 12.42 -30.23
CA VAL A 110 14.13 11.80 -30.93
C VAL A 110 15.11 12.90 -31.34
N SER A 111 15.92 13.35 -30.39
CA SER A 111 17.15 14.12 -30.66
C SER A 111 18.26 13.79 -29.68
N GLU A 112 17.97 13.23 -28.49
CA GLU A 112 19.00 12.90 -27.49
C GLU A 112 18.75 11.53 -26.82
N LEU A 113 19.46 10.49 -27.29
CA LEU A 113 19.55 9.15 -26.69
C LEU A 113 19.73 9.15 -25.14
N PRO A 114 20.51 10.06 -24.51
CA PRO A 114 20.67 10.05 -23.05
C PRO A 114 19.39 10.37 -22.27
N SER A 115 18.49 11.19 -22.80
CA SER A 115 17.25 11.58 -22.10
C SER A 115 16.23 10.43 -22.02
N LEU A 116 16.16 9.62 -23.09
CA LEU A 116 15.35 8.40 -23.14
C LEU A 116 15.88 7.34 -22.17
N LEU A 117 17.20 7.14 -22.15
CA LEU A 117 17.85 6.18 -21.26
C LEU A 117 17.60 6.58 -19.80
N HIS A 118 17.75 7.86 -19.46
CA HIS A 118 17.48 8.34 -18.10
C HIS A 118 16.03 8.13 -17.66
N SER A 119 15.06 8.40 -18.53
CA SER A 119 13.63 8.19 -18.25
C SER A 119 13.31 6.70 -18.08
N LEU A 120 13.85 5.85 -18.95
CA LEU A 120 13.71 4.40 -18.88
C LEU A 120 14.34 3.83 -17.59
N LEU A 121 15.55 4.28 -17.22
CA LEU A 121 16.21 3.90 -15.97
C LEU A 121 15.39 4.31 -14.75
N THR A 122 14.85 5.53 -14.75
CA THR A 122 14.06 6.04 -13.63
C THR A 122 12.75 5.25 -13.47
N LEU A 123 12.07 4.96 -14.59
CA LEU A 123 10.84 4.16 -14.59
C LEU A 123 11.11 2.71 -14.18
N SER A 124 12.17 2.09 -14.71
CA SER A 124 12.55 0.72 -14.37
C SER A 124 13.01 0.60 -12.91
N ALA A 125 13.75 1.58 -12.38
CA ALA A 125 14.11 1.63 -10.97
C ALA A 125 12.87 1.75 -10.06
N GLY A 126 11.93 2.64 -10.39
CA GLY A 126 10.66 2.76 -9.66
C GLY A 126 9.83 1.47 -9.73
N GLY A 127 9.75 0.85 -10.90
CA GLY A 127 9.08 -0.45 -11.11
C GLY A 127 9.73 -1.58 -10.30
N ALA A 128 11.07 -1.64 -10.24
CA ALA A 128 11.79 -2.63 -9.44
C ALA A 128 11.55 -2.44 -7.94
N LEU A 129 11.50 -1.20 -7.46
CA LEU A 129 11.17 -0.90 -6.06
C LEU A 129 9.72 -1.28 -5.73
N ALA A 130 8.77 -0.96 -6.60
CA ALA A 130 7.36 -1.33 -6.44
C ALA A 130 7.17 -2.85 -6.44
N PHE A 131 7.87 -3.57 -7.33
CA PHE A 131 7.90 -5.03 -7.35
C PHE A 131 8.48 -5.60 -6.06
N GLY A 132 9.61 -5.06 -5.57
CA GLY A 132 10.23 -5.50 -4.32
C GLY A 132 9.32 -5.30 -3.10
N LEU A 133 8.60 -4.18 -3.05
CA LEU A 133 7.60 -3.91 -2.02
C LEU A 133 6.45 -4.92 -2.08
N GLY A 134 5.89 -5.15 -3.27
CA GLY A 134 4.83 -6.13 -3.47
C GLY A 134 5.27 -7.54 -3.09
N PHE A 135 6.47 -7.95 -3.54
CA PHE A 135 7.06 -9.24 -3.20
C PHE A 135 7.24 -9.41 -1.68
N SER A 136 7.73 -8.39 -0.99
CA SER A 136 7.88 -8.40 0.48
C SER A 136 6.53 -8.58 1.19
N GLU A 137 5.48 -7.89 0.73
CA GLU A 137 4.12 -8.03 1.28
C GLU A 137 3.53 -9.43 1.06
N PHE A 138 3.73 -10.00 -0.14
CA PHE A 138 3.32 -11.37 -0.45
C PHE A 138 4.08 -12.42 0.39
N LEU A 139 5.40 -12.25 0.56
CA LEU A 139 6.20 -13.09 1.45
C LEU A 139 5.72 -13.01 2.89
N LEU A 140 5.42 -11.81 3.38
CA LEU A 140 4.92 -11.61 4.74
C LEU A 140 3.58 -12.32 4.94
N VAL A 141 2.65 -12.22 3.99
CA VAL A 141 1.38 -12.97 4.03
C VAL A 141 1.59 -14.48 3.95
N SER A 142 2.58 -14.96 3.20
CA SER A 142 2.86 -16.40 3.10
C SER A 142 3.29 -17.01 4.43
N LYS A 143 3.99 -16.22 5.27
CA LYS A 143 4.53 -16.66 6.56
C LYS A 143 3.70 -16.20 7.76
N THR A 144 2.79 -15.24 7.59
CA THR A 144 2.02 -14.64 8.69
C THR A 144 0.54 -14.49 8.32
N SER A 145 -0.22 -13.69 9.07
CA SER A 145 -1.64 -13.43 8.81
C SER A 145 -1.87 -12.06 8.19
N SER A 146 -3.00 -11.87 7.50
CA SER A 146 -3.47 -10.58 6.96
C SER A 146 -3.53 -9.50 8.05
N LEU A 147 -3.80 -9.89 9.31
CA LEU A 147 -3.72 -8.97 10.45
C LEU A 147 -2.30 -8.41 10.64
N THR A 148 -1.27 -9.25 10.51
CA THR A 148 0.13 -8.83 10.63
C THR A 148 0.53 -7.94 9.44
N LEU A 149 0.08 -8.27 8.22
CA LEU A 149 0.26 -7.41 7.05
C LEU A 149 -0.40 -6.04 7.26
N SER A 150 -1.61 -5.99 7.81
CA SER A 150 -2.33 -4.73 8.04
C SER A 150 -1.56 -3.80 8.99
N ILE A 151 -0.97 -4.35 10.06
CA ILE A 151 -0.18 -3.57 11.03
C ILE A 151 1.16 -3.13 10.42
N SER A 152 1.84 -4.02 9.70
CA SER A 152 3.08 -3.67 8.97
C SER A 152 2.80 -2.60 7.92
N GLY A 153 1.64 -2.66 7.27
CA GLY A 153 1.16 -1.66 6.33
C GLY A 153 1.01 -0.29 7.00
N ILE A 154 0.31 -0.21 8.14
CA ILE A 154 0.18 1.04 8.91
C ILE A 154 1.55 1.62 9.26
N PHE A 155 2.47 0.79 9.74
CA PHE A 155 3.83 1.24 10.06
C PHE A 155 4.57 1.78 8.83
N LYS A 156 4.50 1.05 7.70
CA LYS A 156 5.05 1.48 6.41
C LYS A 156 4.47 2.83 5.97
N GLU A 157 3.15 3.00 6.03
CA GLU A 157 2.48 4.26 5.67
C GLU A 157 2.96 5.41 6.55
N VAL A 158 3.09 5.21 7.87
CA VAL A 158 3.63 6.23 8.78
C VAL A 158 5.07 6.61 8.43
N CYS A 159 5.92 5.64 8.10
CA CYS A 159 7.29 5.91 7.65
C CYS A 159 7.31 6.69 6.33
N THR A 160 6.46 6.32 5.37
CA THR A 160 6.34 7.02 4.09
C THR A 160 5.89 8.47 4.29
N LEU A 161 4.88 8.70 5.13
CA LEU A 161 4.37 10.03 5.45
C LEU A 161 5.43 10.91 6.12
N LEU A 162 6.16 10.37 7.10
CA LEU A 162 7.25 11.10 7.76
C LEU A 162 8.39 11.44 6.80
N LEU A 163 8.80 10.47 5.97
CA LEU A 163 9.86 10.69 4.99
C LEU A 163 9.43 11.73 3.96
N ALA A 164 8.17 11.68 3.50
CA ALA A 164 7.61 12.67 2.59
C ALA A 164 7.60 14.08 3.21
N ALA A 165 7.15 14.22 4.47
CA ALA A 165 7.16 15.50 5.18
C ALA A 165 8.58 16.06 5.33
N HIS A 166 9.56 15.21 5.66
CA HIS A 166 10.96 15.61 5.79
C HIS A 166 11.57 16.03 4.44
N LEU A 167 11.29 15.29 3.37
CA LEU A 167 11.80 15.58 2.03
C LEU A 167 11.15 16.81 1.39
N MET A 168 9.85 17.04 1.64
CA MET A 168 9.13 18.21 1.12
C MET A 168 9.36 19.47 1.96
N GLY A 169 10.01 19.36 3.12
CA GLY A 169 10.27 20.49 4.02
C GLY A 169 8.97 21.09 4.58
N ASP A 170 7.94 20.26 4.75
CA ASP A 170 6.63 20.73 5.18
C ASP A 170 6.66 21.10 6.68
N GLU A 171 6.09 22.26 7.03
CA GLU A 171 6.11 22.78 8.40
C GLU A 171 5.04 22.06 9.24
N MET A 172 5.46 20.97 9.90
CA MET A 172 4.56 20.15 10.71
C MET A 172 4.17 20.86 12.02
N SER A 173 2.89 21.21 12.13
CA SER A 173 2.26 21.76 13.36
C SER A 173 2.50 20.85 14.57
N VAL A 174 2.42 21.43 15.78
CA VAL A 174 2.50 20.68 17.05
C VAL A 174 1.42 19.61 17.12
N LEU A 175 0.26 19.88 16.51
CA LEU A 175 -0.87 18.95 16.46
C LEU A 175 -0.52 17.70 15.63
N ASN A 176 0.21 17.88 14.52
CA ASN A 176 0.68 16.77 13.69
C ASN A 176 1.67 15.90 14.48
N TRP A 177 2.64 16.52 15.15
CA TRP A 177 3.60 15.82 16.01
C TRP A 177 2.93 15.02 17.13
N LEU A 178 1.89 15.58 17.75
CA LEU A 178 1.09 14.87 18.75
C LEU A 178 0.33 13.69 18.13
N GLY A 179 -0.25 13.86 16.95
CA GLY A 179 -0.93 12.80 16.20
C GLY A 179 0.01 11.63 15.87
N PHE A 180 1.23 11.95 15.45
CA PHE A 180 2.28 10.96 15.23
C PHE A 180 2.62 10.19 16.51
N ALA A 181 2.80 10.88 17.64
CA ALA A 181 3.10 10.24 18.92
C ALA A 181 1.97 9.30 19.38
N VAL A 182 0.71 9.71 19.21
CA VAL A 182 -0.47 8.88 19.52
C VAL A 182 -0.49 7.64 18.61
N CYS A 183 -0.25 7.81 17.30
CA CYS A 183 -0.19 6.69 16.36
C CYS A 183 0.91 5.67 16.75
N LEU A 184 2.12 6.15 17.04
CA LEU A 184 3.24 5.32 17.45
C LEU A 184 2.97 4.58 18.78
N SER A 185 2.29 5.24 19.72
CA SER A 185 1.87 4.62 20.98
C SER A 185 0.88 3.47 20.76
N GLY A 186 -0.05 3.61 19.81
CA GLY A 186 -1.03 2.57 19.48
C GLY A 186 -0.39 1.34 18.83
N ILE A 187 0.58 1.55 17.92
CA ILE A 187 1.36 0.46 17.32
C ILE A 187 2.19 -0.26 18.39
N SER A 188 2.88 0.50 19.25
CA SER A 188 3.68 -0.04 20.35
C SER A 188 2.84 -0.87 21.32
N LEU A 189 1.65 -0.38 21.68
CA LEU A 189 0.70 -1.09 22.54
C LEU A 189 0.22 -2.39 21.88
N HIS A 190 -0.05 -2.39 20.58
CA HIS A 190 -0.42 -3.60 19.85
C HIS A 190 0.66 -4.69 19.95
N VAL A 191 1.91 -4.31 19.66
CA VAL A 191 3.06 -5.22 19.66
C VAL A 191 3.30 -5.75 21.08
N GLY A 192 3.23 -4.87 22.10
CA GLY A 192 3.37 -5.26 23.50
C GLY A 192 2.27 -6.24 23.95
N LEU A 193 1.01 -5.98 23.60
CA LEU A 193 -0.11 -6.88 23.90
C LEU A 193 0.06 -8.25 23.23
N LYS A 194 0.51 -8.29 21.96
CA LYS A 194 0.77 -9.53 21.24
C LYS A 194 1.93 -10.32 21.88
N ALA A 195 3.01 -9.63 22.27
CA ALA A 195 4.16 -10.24 22.94
C ALA A 195 3.79 -10.81 24.33
N CYS A 196 3.07 -10.05 25.15
CA CYS A 196 2.60 -10.51 26.46
C CYS A 196 1.65 -11.71 26.34
N ARG A 197 0.76 -11.72 25.34
CA ARG A 197 -0.14 -12.85 25.07
C ARG A 197 0.60 -14.11 24.62
N SER A 198 1.64 -13.95 23.80
CA SER A 198 2.51 -15.07 23.40
C SER A 198 3.22 -15.67 24.62
N ARG A 199 3.73 -14.82 25.53
CA ARG A 199 4.41 -15.24 26.75
C ARG A 199 3.48 -15.92 27.77
N GLY A 200 2.24 -15.44 27.91
CA GLY A 200 1.23 -16.08 28.75
C GLY A 200 0.80 -17.48 28.26
N ARG A 201 0.81 -17.72 26.94
CA ARG A 201 0.56 -19.05 26.34
C ARG A 201 1.75 -19.99 26.47
N GLY A 202 2.98 -19.47 26.42
CA GLY A 202 4.20 -20.26 26.66
C GLY A 202 4.35 -20.75 28.11
N ALA A 203 3.80 -20.02 29.09
CA ALA A 203 3.77 -20.45 30.48
C ALA A 203 2.73 -21.55 30.78
N GLN A 204 1.85 -21.87 29.82
CA GLN A 204 0.78 -22.88 29.97
C GLN A 204 1.14 -24.23 29.34
N ILE A 205 2.36 -24.39 28.80
CA ILE A 205 2.93 -25.69 28.43
C ILE A 205 4.13 -26.01 29.36
N PRO A 206 3.89 -26.39 30.62
CA PRO A 206 4.75 -27.34 31.31
C PRO A 206 4.06 -28.71 31.36
N ASN A 207 4.80 -29.75 30.94
CA ASN A 207 4.50 -31.18 30.97
C ASN A 207 3.40 -31.71 30.02
N VAL A 208 3.85 -32.26 28.89
CA VAL A 208 3.78 -33.71 28.63
C VAL A 208 5.13 -34.17 28.11
#